data_AF-A0A9P8QC36-F1
#
_entry.id   AF-A0A9P8QC36-F1
#
_cell.length_a   1.000
_cell.length_b   1.000
_cell.length_c   1.000
_cell.angle_alpha   90.00
_cell.angle_beta   90.00
_cell.angle_gamma   90.00
#
_symmetry.space_group_name_H-M   'P 1'
#
loop_
_entity.id
_entity.type
_entity.pdbx_description
1 polymer ?
#
loop_
_entity_poly.entity_id
_entity_poly.type
_entity_poly.pdbx_seq_one_letter_code
_entity_poly.pdbx_strand_id
1 'polypeptide(L)'
;MDSTPSVEDSRRLHSQMLLSPSSTLFTSSELLVLLKLEPSENEKLMGLVQSLINQNLVKLVKQGSELKFQAIDVSEAVKRSNMTQDEAILYSYIEASGREGIWTKTLKAKTNLHQSIVLRSLKSLESQRFIKVVKSVKFPTRKIYMLYHLMPSIEVTGGPWFTDGELDSEFVESLLTIVWRFVASKTFPQVFSNAFDLRNNKLYTANYKNYCTLEEILDFIINSQVTSEELIENDIRSLAQVLVYDDKLEKINVDCYRATMQSVVDLKEERLTEDFCLFDYLGNANAAGGNELDDIVYFDERVL
;
A
#
# COMPACT_ATOMS: atom_id res chain seq x y z
N MET A 1 -13.71 45.90 34.01
CA MET A 1 -12.48 45.10 34.07
C MET A 1 -12.87 43.71 34.56
N ASP A 2 -13.53 42.93 33.71
CA ASP A 2 -14.32 41.78 34.16
C ASP A 2 -14.38 40.75 33.03
N SER A 3 -13.50 39.72 33.03
CA SER A 3 -13.61 38.55 32.13
C SER A 3 -12.53 37.45 32.27
N THR A 4 -11.53 37.55 33.14
CA THR A 4 -10.37 36.61 33.08
C THR A 4 -10.48 35.25 33.81
N PRO A 5 -11.34 35.00 34.83
CA PRO A 5 -11.34 33.68 35.50
C PRO A 5 -11.95 32.55 34.64
N SER A 6 -12.96 32.85 33.81
CA SER A 6 -13.66 31.84 32.99
C SER A 6 -12.77 31.22 31.89
N VAL A 7 -11.83 31.99 31.33
CA VAL A 7 -10.94 31.51 30.26
C VAL A 7 -9.84 30.59 30.80
N GLU A 8 -9.31 30.90 31.97
CA GLU A 8 -8.29 30.09 32.65
C GLU A 8 -8.87 28.73 33.06
N ASP A 9 -10.08 28.73 33.58
CA ASP A 9 -10.81 27.51 33.96
C ASP A 9 -11.16 26.65 32.74
N SER A 10 -11.50 27.29 31.61
CA SER A 10 -11.72 26.59 30.32
C SER A 10 -10.45 25.91 29.81
N ARG A 11 -9.29 26.56 29.91
CA ARG A 11 -8.00 25.98 29.52
C ARG A 11 -7.56 24.84 30.44
N ARG A 12 -7.83 24.96 31.75
CA ARG A 12 -7.60 23.88 32.72
C ARG A 12 -8.48 22.67 32.46
N LEU A 13 -9.74 22.89 32.11
CA LEU A 13 -10.65 21.82 31.70
C LEU A 13 -10.10 21.10 30.46
N HIS A 14 -9.70 21.86 29.43
CA HIS A 14 -9.14 21.30 28.21
C HIS A 14 -7.85 20.50 28.46
N SER A 15 -6.94 21.02 29.28
CA SER A 15 -5.68 20.32 29.60
C SER A 15 -5.89 19.04 30.41
N GLN A 16 -6.86 19.03 31.32
CA GLN A 16 -7.23 17.80 32.06
C GLN A 16 -7.91 16.77 31.17
N MET A 17 -8.75 17.19 30.22
CA MET A 17 -9.34 16.27 29.25
C MET A 17 -8.28 15.69 28.30
N LEU A 18 -7.19 16.42 28.03
CA LEU A 18 -6.07 15.96 27.18
C LEU A 18 -5.12 14.99 27.88
N LEU A 19 -5.08 15.02 29.22
CA LEU A 19 -4.30 14.08 30.05
C LEU A 19 -4.87 12.66 30.03
N SER A 20 -6.15 12.51 29.67
CA SER A 20 -6.80 11.21 29.47
C SER A 20 -6.58 10.72 28.03
N PRO A 21 -6.55 9.40 27.78
CA PRO A 21 -6.19 8.87 26.48
C PRO A 21 -7.11 9.39 25.36
N SER A 22 -6.51 9.73 24.22
CA SER A 22 -7.22 10.20 23.02
C SER A 22 -8.34 9.21 22.68
N SER A 23 -9.60 9.68 22.69
CA SER A 23 -10.85 8.92 22.50
C SER A 23 -11.65 8.55 23.76
N THR A 24 -11.29 9.07 24.95
CA THR A 24 -12.21 9.00 26.10
C THR A 24 -13.40 9.94 25.91
N LEU A 25 -14.59 9.38 26.02
CA LEU A 25 -15.85 10.11 25.94
C LEU A 25 -16.30 10.48 27.35
N PHE A 26 -16.22 11.76 27.71
CA PHE A 26 -16.59 12.22 29.04
C PHE A 26 -18.09 12.51 29.14
N THR A 27 -18.72 12.04 30.21
CA THR A 27 -20.09 12.44 30.56
C THR A 27 -20.08 13.76 31.35
N SER A 28 -21.22 14.48 31.43
CA SER A 28 -21.27 15.73 32.20
C SER A 28 -20.92 15.52 33.68
N SER A 29 -21.25 14.35 34.23
CA SER A 29 -20.92 13.94 35.60
C SER A 29 -19.41 13.73 35.79
N GLU A 30 -18.72 13.22 34.78
CA GLU A 30 -17.29 12.97 34.82
C GLU A 30 -16.49 14.27 34.66
N LEU A 31 -16.98 15.21 33.86
CA LEU A 31 -16.41 16.56 33.76
C LEU A 31 -16.51 17.34 35.08
N LEU A 32 -17.60 17.15 35.84
CA LEU A 32 -17.76 17.73 37.18
C LEU A 32 -16.73 17.19 38.18
N VAL A 33 -16.50 15.86 38.14
CA VAL A 33 -15.51 15.20 38.99
C VAL A 33 -14.09 15.64 38.63
N LEU A 34 -13.77 15.76 37.34
CA LEU A 34 -12.46 16.22 36.87
C LEU A 34 -12.16 17.66 37.31
N LEU A 35 -13.16 18.55 37.28
CA LEU A 35 -12.94 19.95 37.65
C LEU A 35 -12.96 20.21 39.16
N LYS A 36 -13.25 19.20 39.99
CA LYS A 36 -13.44 19.33 41.46
C LYS A 36 -14.40 20.46 41.82
N LEU A 37 -15.48 20.63 41.03
CA LEU A 37 -16.52 21.62 41.31
C LEU A 37 -17.69 20.97 42.05
N GLU A 38 -18.34 21.75 42.91
CA GLU A 38 -19.58 21.35 43.58
C GLU A 38 -20.73 21.25 42.56
N PRO A 39 -21.71 20.34 42.76
CA PRO A 39 -22.84 20.13 41.84
C PRO A 39 -23.72 21.38 41.60
N SER A 40 -23.53 22.43 42.40
CA SER A 40 -24.18 23.75 42.31
C SER A 40 -23.71 24.60 41.13
N GLU A 41 -22.56 24.29 40.51
CA GLU A 41 -21.92 25.11 39.48
C GLU A 41 -22.10 24.55 38.06
N ASN A 42 -23.11 23.70 37.85
CA ASN A 42 -23.46 23.13 36.54
C ASN A 42 -23.69 24.20 35.46
N GLU A 43 -24.26 25.35 35.82
CA GLU A 43 -24.46 26.46 34.88
C GLU A 43 -23.12 27.06 34.42
N LYS A 44 -22.15 27.17 35.32
CA LYS A 44 -20.79 27.62 34.98
C LYS A 44 -20.09 26.59 34.11
N LEU A 45 -20.22 25.29 34.43
CA LEU A 45 -19.66 24.21 33.61
C LEU A 45 -20.24 24.21 32.19
N MET A 46 -21.55 24.36 32.03
CA MET A 46 -22.19 24.46 30.73
C MET A 46 -21.73 25.73 29.97
N GLY A 47 -21.53 26.85 30.66
CA GLY A 47 -20.95 28.06 30.07
C GLY A 47 -19.51 27.87 29.59
N LEU A 48 -18.67 27.20 30.39
CA LEU A 48 -17.28 26.87 30.05
C LEU A 48 -17.24 25.91 28.86
N VAL A 49 -18.03 24.84 28.89
CA VAL A 49 -18.15 23.85 27.80
C VAL A 49 -18.65 24.52 26.52
N GLN A 50 -19.65 25.40 26.60
CA GLN A 50 -20.12 26.16 25.44
C GLN A 50 -19.03 27.06 24.88
N SER A 51 -18.22 27.71 25.73
CA SER A 51 -17.08 28.52 25.29
C SER A 51 -16.01 27.67 24.60
N LEU A 52 -15.76 26.45 25.09
CA LEU A 52 -14.83 25.49 24.52
C LEU A 52 -15.33 24.91 23.19
N ILE A 53 -16.63 24.66 23.06
CA ILE A 53 -17.27 24.28 21.81
C ILE A 53 -17.16 25.42 20.79
N ASN A 54 -17.41 26.67 21.19
CA ASN A 54 -17.27 27.83 20.33
C ASN A 54 -15.81 28.02 19.85
N GLN A 55 -14.83 27.60 20.66
CA GLN A 55 -13.42 27.57 20.30
C GLN A 55 -12.99 26.30 19.54
N ASN A 56 -13.93 25.40 19.19
CA ASN A 56 -13.69 24.10 18.55
C ASN A 56 -12.75 23.14 19.31
N LEU A 57 -12.57 23.36 20.61
CA LEU A 57 -11.70 22.55 21.48
C LEU A 57 -12.39 21.29 22.02
N VAL A 58 -13.73 21.25 21.98
CA VAL A 58 -14.54 20.12 22.44
C VAL A 58 -15.58 19.75 21.39
N LYS A 59 -15.67 18.46 21.05
CA LYS A 59 -16.72 17.89 20.20
C LYS A 59 -17.83 17.33 21.06
N LEU A 60 -19.07 17.65 20.70
CA LEU A 60 -20.27 16.98 21.20
C LEU A 60 -20.52 15.70 20.41
N VAL A 61 -20.55 14.56 21.08
CA VAL A 61 -20.90 13.25 20.51
C VAL A 61 -22.09 12.71 21.27
N LYS A 62 -23.23 12.50 20.59
CA LYS A 62 -24.40 11.87 21.19
C LYS A 62 -24.27 10.36 21.07
N GLN A 63 -24.15 9.66 22.19
CA GLN A 63 -24.11 8.18 22.22
C GLN A 63 -25.35 7.68 22.96
N GLY A 64 -26.37 7.26 22.20
CA GLY A 64 -27.65 6.85 22.77
C GLY A 64 -28.43 8.03 23.37
N SER A 65 -28.77 7.93 24.67
CA SER A 65 -29.53 8.96 25.39
C SER A 65 -28.67 10.02 26.09
N GLU A 66 -27.34 9.84 26.12
CA GLU A 66 -26.42 10.74 26.83
C GLU A 66 -25.53 11.52 25.86
N LEU A 67 -25.32 12.79 26.18
CA LEU A 67 -24.35 13.65 25.50
C LEU A 67 -22.97 13.40 26.10
N LYS A 68 -22.02 13.03 25.26
CA LYS A 68 -20.63 12.84 25.64
C LYS A 68 -19.75 13.90 24.98
N PHE A 69 -18.73 14.32 25.69
CA PHE A 69 -17.79 15.34 25.27
C PHE A 69 -16.45 14.69 24.96
N GLN A 70 -15.90 15.01 23.79
CA GLN A 70 -14.57 14.58 23.38
C GLN A 70 -13.68 15.81 23.28
N ALA A 71 -12.56 15.82 24.01
CA ALA A 71 -11.55 16.85 23.81
C ALA A 71 -10.87 16.62 22.46
N ILE A 72 -10.75 17.71 21.70
CA ILE A 72 -10.01 17.78 20.46
C ILE A 72 -8.64 18.37 20.79
N ASP A 73 -7.58 17.89 20.15
CA ASP A 73 -6.24 18.46 20.33
C ASP A 73 -6.24 19.95 19.91
N VAL A 74 -5.44 20.78 20.60
CA VAL A 74 -5.33 22.22 20.26
C VAL A 74 -4.96 22.41 18.78
N SER A 75 -4.13 21.51 18.24
CA SER A 75 -3.71 21.53 16.84
C SER A 75 -4.85 21.22 15.88
N GLU A 76 -5.78 20.34 16.27
CA GLU A 76 -6.97 20.01 15.46
C GLU A 76 -8.04 21.10 15.56
N ALA A 77 -8.17 21.73 16.73
CA ALA A 77 -9.08 22.86 16.94
C ALA A 77 -8.68 24.09 16.10
N VAL A 78 -7.38 24.41 16.03
CA VAL A 78 -6.85 25.49 15.18
C VAL A 78 -7.03 25.19 13.69
N LYS A 79 -6.87 23.91 13.29
CA LYS A 79 -7.15 23.49 11.91
C LYS A 79 -8.62 23.71 11.55
N ARG A 80 -9.53 23.35 12.46
CA ARG A 80 -10.98 23.53 12.26
C ARG A 80 -11.42 24.99 12.33
N SER A 81 -10.77 25.83 13.12
CA SER A 81 -11.09 27.27 13.21
C SER A 81 -10.70 28.07 11.96
N ASN A 82 -9.67 27.62 11.24
CA ASN A 82 -9.24 28.24 9.98
C ASN A 82 -10.08 27.79 8.77
N MET A 83 -10.96 26.80 8.94
CA MET A 83 -11.82 26.28 7.87
C MET A 83 -13.17 26.99 7.85
N THR A 84 -13.69 27.22 6.65
CA THR A 84 -15.09 27.57 6.44
C THR A 84 -16.00 26.39 6.76
N GLN A 85 -17.29 26.65 7.03
CA GLN A 85 -18.26 25.59 7.38
C GLN A 85 -18.35 24.50 6.31
N ASP A 86 -18.29 24.86 5.02
CA ASP A 86 -18.30 23.91 3.90
C ASP A 86 -17.02 23.05 3.84
N GLU A 87 -15.86 23.67 4.11
CA GLU A 87 -14.57 22.97 4.19
C GLU A 87 -14.52 21.99 5.37
N ALA A 88 -15.08 22.38 6.52
CA ALA A 88 -15.14 21.51 7.71
C ALA A 88 -15.97 20.25 7.45
N ILE A 89 -17.09 20.37 6.72
CA ILE A 89 -17.91 19.23 6.31
C ILE A 89 -17.11 18.30 5.38
N LEU A 90 -16.45 18.85 4.36
CA LEU A 90 -15.63 18.06 3.43
C LEU A 90 -14.48 17.36 4.14
N TYR A 91 -13.78 18.07 5.03
CA TYR A 91 -12.69 17.52 5.82
C TYR A 91 -13.15 16.34 6.69
N SER A 92 -14.31 16.46 7.36
CA SER A 92 -14.87 15.37 8.16
C SER A 92 -15.17 14.10 7.34
N TYR A 93 -15.64 14.24 6.10
CA TYR A 93 -15.85 13.09 5.22
C TYR A 93 -14.55 12.46 4.72
N ILE A 94 -13.53 13.28 4.45
CA ILE A 94 -12.20 12.79 4.05
C ILE A 94 -11.52 12.07 5.22
N GLU A 95 -11.63 12.62 6.43
CA GLU A 95 -11.15 12.00 7.68
C GLU A 95 -11.82 10.65 7.92
N ALA A 96 -13.14 10.57 7.75
CA ALA A 96 -13.89 9.32 7.87
C ALA A 96 -13.52 8.26 6.81
N SER A 97 -12.91 8.66 5.69
CA SER A 97 -12.51 7.74 4.61
C SER A 97 -11.15 7.11 4.84
N GLY A 98 -10.35 7.62 5.78
CA GLY A 98 -9.08 7.02 6.18
C GLY A 98 -8.12 6.76 5.00
N ARG A 99 -7.54 5.55 4.96
CA ARG A 99 -6.41 5.18 4.07
C ARG A 99 -6.80 4.96 2.61
N GLU A 100 -8.07 4.67 2.34
CA GLU A 100 -8.59 4.49 0.97
C GLU A 100 -8.82 5.84 0.27
N GLY A 101 -9.03 6.89 1.06
CA GLY A 101 -9.41 8.21 0.56
C GLY A 101 -10.82 8.24 -0.03
N ILE A 102 -11.21 9.39 -0.58
CA ILE A 102 -12.55 9.59 -1.15
C ILE A 102 -12.50 10.22 -2.54
N TRP A 103 -13.29 9.66 -3.45
CA TRP A 103 -13.44 10.19 -4.80
C TRP A 103 -14.32 11.43 -4.82
N THR A 104 -13.96 12.44 -5.63
CA THR A 104 -14.70 13.71 -5.76
C THR A 104 -16.19 13.55 -6.04
N LYS A 105 -16.60 12.57 -6.88
CA LYS A 105 -18.04 12.37 -7.17
C LYS A 105 -18.78 11.80 -5.96
N THR A 106 -18.17 10.85 -5.25
CA THR A 106 -18.71 10.30 -3.99
C THR A 106 -18.80 11.38 -2.92
N LEU A 107 -17.79 12.24 -2.83
CA LEU A 107 -17.77 13.37 -1.91
C LEU A 107 -18.91 14.36 -2.20
N LYS A 108 -19.12 14.72 -3.48
CA LYS A 108 -20.26 15.55 -3.91
C LYS A 108 -21.62 14.92 -3.55
N ALA A 109 -21.78 13.61 -3.79
CA ALA A 109 -23.02 12.91 -3.48
C ALA A 109 -23.32 12.86 -1.98
N LYS A 110 -22.29 12.81 -1.12
CA LYS A 110 -22.46 12.81 0.34
C LYS A 110 -22.72 14.20 0.92
N THR A 111 -22.10 15.25 0.37
CA THR A 111 -22.25 16.61 0.93
C THR A 111 -23.47 17.35 0.41
N ASN A 112 -24.07 16.93 -0.72
CA ASN A 112 -25.16 17.64 -1.40
C ASN A 112 -24.83 19.12 -1.71
N LEU A 113 -23.54 19.47 -1.77
CA LEU A 113 -23.07 20.81 -2.10
C LEU A 113 -22.96 21.01 -3.61
N HIS A 114 -23.06 22.27 -4.04
CA HIS A 114 -22.84 22.63 -5.43
C HIS A 114 -21.39 22.36 -5.86
N GLN A 115 -21.18 21.88 -7.08
CA GLN A 115 -19.87 21.42 -7.57
C GLN A 115 -18.79 22.52 -7.52
N SER A 116 -19.16 23.77 -7.79
CA SER A 116 -18.23 24.91 -7.72
C SER A 116 -17.69 25.13 -6.30
N ILE A 117 -18.54 24.95 -5.29
CA ILE A 117 -18.17 25.12 -3.87
C ILE A 117 -17.21 23.99 -3.47
N VAL A 118 -17.56 22.74 -3.79
CA VAL A 118 -16.70 21.57 -3.49
C VAL A 118 -15.31 21.73 -4.11
N LEU A 119 -15.21 22.15 -5.37
CA LEU A 119 -13.93 22.35 -6.03
C LEU A 119 -13.11 23.51 -5.43
N ARG A 120 -13.77 24.61 -5.02
CA ARG A 120 -13.11 25.74 -4.35
C ARG A 120 -12.56 25.30 -2.99
N SER A 121 -13.37 24.64 -2.19
CA SER A 121 -13.00 24.17 -0.85
C SER A 121 -11.89 23.11 -0.90
N LEU A 122 -11.93 22.18 -1.86
CA LEU A 122 -10.84 21.20 -2.05
C LEU A 122 -9.52 21.88 -2.39
N LYS A 123 -9.51 22.89 -3.28
CA LYS A 123 -8.30 23.66 -3.60
C LYS A 123 -7.75 24.43 -2.39
N SER A 124 -8.64 25.00 -1.58
CA SER A 124 -8.26 25.70 -0.35
C SER A 124 -7.64 24.74 0.66
N LEU A 125 -8.27 23.58 0.89
CA LEU A 125 -7.75 22.52 1.78
C LEU A 125 -6.41 21.94 1.29
N GLU A 126 -6.24 21.82 -0.03
CA GLU A 126 -4.98 21.38 -0.66
C GLU A 126 -3.88 22.44 -0.48
N SER A 127 -4.20 23.73 -0.68
CA SER A 127 -3.26 24.84 -0.46
C SER A 127 -2.78 24.93 0.99
N GLN A 128 -3.63 24.56 1.95
CA GLN A 128 -3.30 24.52 3.38
C GLN A 128 -2.56 23.23 3.79
N ARG A 129 -2.32 22.29 2.85
CA ARG A 129 -1.71 20.97 3.09
C ARG A 129 -2.45 20.11 4.11
N PHE A 130 -3.77 20.26 4.22
CA PHE A 130 -4.58 19.38 5.05
C PHE A 130 -4.95 18.09 4.32
N ILE A 131 -5.13 18.19 3.01
CA ILE A 131 -5.44 17.07 2.13
C ILE A 131 -4.39 16.98 1.03
N LYS A 132 -4.23 15.79 0.47
CA LYS A 132 -3.43 15.53 -0.72
C LYS A 132 -4.25 14.73 -1.73
N VAL A 133 -3.93 14.94 -3.01
CA VAL A 133 -4.48 14.15 -4.11
C VAL A 133 -3.62 12.91 -4.29
N VAL A 134 -4.27 11.75 -4.33
CA VAL A 134 -3.62 10.48 -4.66
C VAL A 134 -4.26 9.90 -5.92
N LYS A 135 -3.41 9.42 -6.82
CA LYS A 135 -3.82 8.67 -8.00
C LYS A 135 -4.07 7.22 -7.58
N SER A 136 -5.15 6.62 -8.06
CA SER A 136 -5.39 5.20 -7.87
C SER A 136 -4.90 4.41 -9.08
N VAL A 137 -4.21 3.30 -8.84
CA VAL A 137 -3.81 2.36 -9.89
C VAL A 137 -5.02 1.72 -10.58
N LYS A 138 -6.03 1.29 -9.80
CA LYS A 138 -7.25 0.65 -10.36
C LYS A 138 -8.07 1.62 -11.21
N PHE A 139 -8.05 2.91 -10.88
CA PHE A 139 -8.88 3.93 -11.53
C PHE A 139 -8.10 5.23 -11.74
N PRO A 140 -7.21 5.30 -12.74
CA PRO A 140 -6.29 6.43 -12.92
C PRO A 140 -6.99 7.76 -13.22
N THR A 141 -8.20 7.72 -13.78
CA THR A 141 -9.01 8.92 -14.08
C THR A 141 -9.70 9.52 -12.86
N ARG A 142 -9.72 8.82 -11.72
CA ARG A 142 -10.41 9.27 -10.51
C ARG A 142 -9.45 10.08 -9.62
N LYS A 143 -9.85 11.31 -9.29
CA LYS A 143 -9.18 12.13 -8.28
C LYS A 143 -9.64 11.69 -6.89
N ILE A 144 -8.76 11.03 -6.15
CA ILE A 144 -9.01 10.61 -4.76
C ILE A 144 -8.29 11.59 -3.84
N TYR A 145 -9.02 12.07 -2.83
CA TYR A 145 -8.45 12.93 -1.80
C TYR A 145 -8.29 12.15 -0.51
N MET A 146 -7.19 12.39 0.19
CA MET A 146 -6.92 11.80 1.50
C MET A 146 -6.23 12.81 2.41
N LEU A 147 -6.16 12.51 3.71
CA LEU A 147 -5.43 13.33 4.67
C LEU A 147 -3.92 13.35 4.37
N TYR A 148 -3.29 14.49 4.60
CA TYR A 148 -1.88 14.69 4.24
C TYR A 148 -0.93 13.73 4.99
N HIS A 149 -1.14 13.59 6.30
CA HIS A 149 -0.31 12.77 7.18
C HIS A 149 -0.53 11.26 7.04
N LEU A 150 -1.54 10.83 6.28
CA LEU A 150 -1.89 9.43 6.14
C LEU A 150 -1.22 8.82 4.91
N MET A 151 -0.70 7.60 5.02
CA MET A 151 -0.18 6.86 3.88
C MET A 151 -1.33 6.08 3.19
N PRO A 152 -1.38 6.10 1.83
CA PRO A 152 -2.40 5.37 1.10
C PRO A 152 -2.25 3.86 1.32
N SER A 153 -3.35 3.12 1.20
CA SER A 153 -3.29 1.66 1.25
C SER A 153 -2.69 1.07 -0.02
N ILE A 154 -2.15 -0.15 0.09
CA ILE A 154 -1.60 -0.94 -1.03
C ILE A 154 -2.65 -1.11 -2.13
N GLU A 155 -3.94 -1.19 -1.80
CA GLU A 155 -5.00 -1.32 -2.80
C GLU A 155 -5.18 -0.09 -3.68
N VAL A 156 -4.82 1.09 -3.19
CA VAL A 156 -4.88 2.36 -3.92
C VAL A 156 -3.59 2.58 -4.71
N THR A 157 -2.44 2.34 -4.08
CA THR A 157 -1.10 2.57 -4.66
C THR A 157 -0.62 1.44 -5.54
N GLY A 158 -1.15 0.22 -5.42
CA GLY A 158 -0.72 -0.96 -6.18
C GLY A 158 0.47 -1.72 -5.59
N GLY A 159 1.02 -1.27 -4.45
CA GLY A 159 2.22 -1.86 -3.85
C GLY A 159 3.52 -1.31 -4.45
N PRO A 160 4.67 -1.92 -4.12
CA PRO A 160 6.01 -1.41 -4.49
C PRO A 160 6.39 -1.65 -5.97
N TRP A 161 5.43 -2.06 -6.80
CA TRP A 161 5.64 -2.31 -8.23
C TRP A 161 5.17 -1.14 -9.09
N PHE A 162 4.63 -0.09 -8.46
CA PHE A 162 4.01 1.03 -9.15
C PHE A 162 4.67 2.35 -8.77
N THR A 163 5.20 3.02 -9.79
CA THR A 163 5.74 4.38 -9.68
C THR A 163 4.75 5.34 -10.32
N ASP A 164 4.26 6.32 -9.56
CA ASP A 164 3.35 7.39 -10.03
C ASP A 164 2.05 6.94 -10.73
N GLY A 165 1.63 5.69 -10.49
CA GLY A 165 0.41 5.09 -11.02
C GLY A 165 0.61 4.21 -12.26
N GLU A 166 1.85 3.99 -12.68
CA GLU A 166 2.23 3.08 -13.76
C GLU A 166 3.07 1.93 -13.19
N LEU A 167 2.92 0.73 -13.77
CA LEU A 167 3.70 -0.43 -13.36
C LEU A 167 5.11 -0.29 -13.91
N ASP A 168 6.10 -0.31 -13.01
CA ASP A 168 7.51 -0.25 -13.39
C ASP A 168 7.99 -1.65 -13.81
N SER A 169 7.74 -2.00 -15.07
CA SER A 169 8.04 -3.35 -15.58
C SER A 169 9.54 -3.61 -15.63
N GLU A 170 10.35 -2.58 -15.91
CA GLU A 170 11.81 -2.68 -15.94
C GLU A 170 12.35 -2.98 -14.54
N PHE A 171 11.84 -2.30 -13.51
CA PHE A 171 12.18 -2.60 -12.13
C PHE A 171 11.80 -4.04 -11.74
N VAL A 172 10.57 -4.47 -12.06
CA VAL A 172 10.10 -5.84 -11.76
C VAL A 172 10.95 -6.89 -12.47
N GLU A 173 11.23 -6.72 -13.77
CA GLU A 173 12.04 -7.65 -14.57
C GLU A 173 13.49 -7.73 -14.07
N SER A 174 14.09 -6.58 -13.73
CA SER A 174 15.45 -6.54 -13.18
C SER A 174 15.53 -7.28 -11.84
N LEU A 175 14.53 -7.09 -10.97
CA LEU A 175 14.47 -7.74 -9.66
C LEU A 175 14.21 -9.25 -9.79
N LEU A 176 13.31 -9.66 -10.70
CA LEU A 176 13.09 -11.07 -11.05
C LEU A 176 14.39 -11.74 -11.51
N THR A 177 15.16 -11.08 -12.37
CA THR A 177 16.44 -11.57 -12.86
C THR A 177 17.45 -11.72 -11.72
N ILE A 178 17.53 -10.75 -10.81
CA ILE A 178 18.46 -10.78 -9.66
C ILE A 178 18.08 -11.89 -8.69
N VAL A 179 16.79 -12.04 -8.36
CA VAL A 179 16.28 -13.11 -7.49
C VAL A 179 16.58 -14.47 -8.09
N TRP A 180 16.26 -14.66 -9.37
CA TRP A 180 16.57 -15.90 -10.08
C TRP A 180 18.08 -16.18 -10.09
N ARG A 181 18.91 -15.17 -10.37
CA ARG A 181 20.38 -15.31 -10.39
C ARG A 181 20.92 -15.78 -9.04
N PHE A 182 20.40 -15.21 -7.96
CA PHE A 182 20.78 -15.60 -6.60
C PHE A 182 20.38 -17.05 -6.29
N VAL A 183 19.12 -17.43 -6.56
CA VAL A 183 18.63 -18.80 -6.32
C VAL A 183 19.37 -19.82 -7.19
N ALA A 184 19.63 -19.51 -8.46
CA ALA A 184 20.39 -20.36 -9.37
C ALA A 184 21.85 -20.56 -8.90
N SER A 185 22.50 -19.50 -8.42
CA SER A 185 23.89 -19.58 -7.91
C SER A 185 24.02 -20.51 -6.70
N LYS A 186 22.96 -20.60 -5.88
CA LYS A 186 22.89 -21.47 -4.70
C LYS A 186 22.50 -22.90 -5.07
N THR A 187 21.57 -23.05 -6.02
CA THR A 187 21.07 -24.37 -6.47
C THR A 187 22.14 -25.15 -7.22
N PHE A 188 22.84 -24.47 -8.13
CA PHE A 188 23.84 -25.06 -9.01
C PHE A 188 25.16 -24.27 -8.87
N PRO A 189 26.11 -24.80 -8.07
CA PRO A 189 27.40 -24.16 -7.91
C PRO A 189 28.12 -24.00 -9.25
N GLN A 190 28.69 -22.82 -9.49
CA GLN A 190 29.46 -22.47 -10.70
C GLN A 190 28.66 -22.24 -11.99
N VAL A 191 27.32 -22.15 -11.97
CA VAL A 191 26.51 -21.89 -13.19
C VAL A 191 26.97 -20.66 -13.99
N PHE A 192 27.36 -19.59 -13.31
CA PHE A 192 27.83 -18.36 -13.94
C PHE A 192 29.32 -18.37 -14.31
N SER A 193 30.02 -19.48 -14.08
CA SER A 193 31.43 -19.63 -14.48
C SER A 193 31.52 -20.19 -15.89
N ASN A 194 32.41 -19.63 -16.71
CA ASN A 194 32.64 -20.08 -18.11
C ASN A 194 33.11 -21.54 -18.22
N ALA A 195 33.53 -22.17 -17.12
CA ALA A 195 33.99 -23.56 -17.06
C ALA A 195 32.88 -24.58 -16.77
N PHE A 196 31.65 -24.13 -16.52
CA PHE A 196 30.52 -25.03 -16.25
C PHE A 196 29.97 -25.56 -17.56
N ASP A 197 30.10 -26.86 -17.80
CA ASP A 197 29.47 -27.57 -18.90
C ASP A 197 28.22 -28.28 -18.35
N LEU A 198 27.04 -28.06 -18.95
CA LEU A 198 25.79 -28.70 -18.51
C LEU A 198 25.91 -30.24 -18.45
N ARG A 199 26.77 -30.81 -19.31
CA ARG A 199 27.02 -32.27 -19.38
C ARG A 199 27.84 -32.80 -18.21
N ASN A 200 28.61 -31.95 -17.55
CA ASN A 200 29.45 -32.29 -16.40
C ASN A 200 28.88 -31.73 -15.09
N ASN A 201 27.55 -31.58 -15.01
CA ASN A 201 26.90 -31.12 -13.79
C ASN A 201 27.15 -32.11 -12.65
N LYS A 202 27.75 -31.63 -11.56
CA LYS A 202 28.00 -32.45 -10.38
C LYS A 202 26.67 -32.74 -9.69
N LEU A 203 26.23 -34.00 -9.73
CA LEU A 203 25.07 -34.46 -8.99
C LEU A 203 25.40 -34.49 -7.49
N TYR A 204 24.55 -33.84 -6.69
CA TYR A 204 24.66 -33.87 -5.24
C TYR A 204 23.74 -34.95 -4.66
N THR A 205 24.08 -35.45 -3.46
CA THR A 205 23.23 -36.40 -2.74
C THR A 205 21.86 -35.80 -2.44
N ALA A 206 20.80 -36.61 -2.36
CA ALA A 206 19.44 -36.12 -2.05
C ALA A 206 19.31 -35.31 -0.74
N ASN A 207 20.24 -35.49 0.21
CA ASN A 207 20.30 -34.74 1.47
C ASN A 207 20.97 -33.36 1.36
N TYR A 208 21.50 -33.01 0.19
CA TYR A 208 22.17 -31.73 -0.04
C TYR A 208 21.13 -30.62 -0.17
N LYS A 209 21.13 -29.69 0.78
CA LYS A 209 20.19 -28.57 0.83
C LYS A 209 20.65 -27.45 -0.09
N ASN A 210 20.37 -27.58 -1.38
CA ASN A 210 20.67 -26.55 -2.38
C ASN A 210 19.50 -25.59 -2.64
N TYR A 211 18.55 -25.50 -1.71
CA TYR A 211 17.40 -24.60 -1.82
C TYR A 211 17.65 -23.27 -1.11
N CYS A 212 16.93 -22.24 -1.55
CA CYS A 212 16.95 -20.92 -0.97
C CYS A 212 15.62 -20.67 -0.24
N THR A 213 15.71 -20.12 0.97
CA THR A 213 14.53 -19.70 1.73
C THR A 213 14.13 -18.27 1.37
N LEU A 214 12.86 -17.92 1.59
CA LEU A 214 12.37 -16.57 1.32
C LEU A 214 13.09 -15.50 2.15
N GLU A 215 13.40 -15.80 3.41
CA GLU A 215 14.15 -14.91 4.31
C GLU A 215 15.55 -14.61 3.74
N GLU A 216 16.27 -15.65 3.27
CA GLU A 216 17.60 -15.48 2.66
C GLU A 216 17.54 -14.64 1.37
N ILE A 217 16.47 -14.76 0.58
CA ILE A 217 16.27 -13.93 -0.62
C ILE A 217 16.05 -12.48 -0.22
N LEU A 218 15.21 -12.23 0.80
CA LEU A 218 14.94 -10.89 1.30
C LEU A 218 16.22 -10.23 1.85
N ASP A 219 16.97 -10.93 2.69
CA ASP A 219 18.24 -10.47 3.24
C ASP A 219 19.25 -10.15 2.13
N PHE A 220 19.30 -10.99 1.08
CA PHE A 220 20.16 -10.73 -0.07
C PHE A 220 19.77 -9.43 -0.79
N ILE A 221 18.48 -9.20 -1.02
CA ILE A 221 17.99 -7.98 -1.69
C ILE A 221 18.33 -6.74 -0.85
N ILE A 222 18.08 -6.78 0.46
CA ILE A 222 18.38 -5.69 1.39
C ILE A 222 19.89 -5.39 1.39
N ASN A 223 20.73 -6.43 1.47
CA ASN A 223 22.19 -6.28 1.47
C ASN A 223 22.74 -5.77 0.13
N SER A 224 22.11 -6.15 -0.97
CA SER A 224 22.52 -5.72 -2.31
C SER A 224 22.18 -4.25 -2.62
N GLN A 225 21.33 -3.61 -1.81
CA GLN A 225 20.85 -2.22 -1.99
C GLN A 225 20.36 -1.91 -3.41
N VAL A 226 19.79 -2.90 -4.08
CA VAL A 226 19.30 -2.79 -5.46
C VAL A 226 18.03 -1.93 -5.54
N THR A 227 17.24 -1.89 -4.47
CA THR A 227 15.90 -1.31 -4.49
C THR A 227 15.80 -0.08 -3.56
N SER A 228 15.24 1.00 -4.08
CA SER A 228 14.96 2.22 -3.29
C SER A 228 13.71 2.09 -2.41
N GLU A 229 12.88 1.08 -2.66
CA GLU A 229 11.60 0.87 -1.98
C GLU A 229 11.70 -0.14 -0.84
N GLU A 230 10.85 0.03 0.18
CA GLU A 230 10.74 -0.88 1.32
C GLU A 230 9.98 -2.14 0.90
N LEU A 231 10.72 -3.23 0.70
CA LEU A 231 10.15 -4.53 0.32
C LEU A 231 9.83 -5.38 1.55
N ILE A 232 8.69 -6.07 1.51
CA ILE A 232 8.23 -6.98 2.57
C ILE A 232 8.32 -8.43 2.05
N GLU A 233 8.39 -9.41 2.96
CA GLU A 233 8.37 -10.84 2.63
C GLU A 233 7.25 -11.25 1.65
N ASN A 234 6.06 -10.64 1.76
CA ASN A 234 4.93 -10.94 0.88
C ASN A 234 5.17 -10.49 -0.57
N ASP A 235 5.95 -9.43 -0.77
CA ASP A 235 6.29 -8.92 -2.09
C ASP A 235 7.27 -9.88 -2.78
N ILE A 236 8.29 -10.34 -2.05
CA ILE A 236 9.26 -11.35 -2.52
C ILE A 236 8.58 -12.68 -2.81
N ARG A 237 7.62 -13.09 -1.98
CA ARG A 237 6.79 -14.28 -2.22
C ARG A 237 6.06 -14.21 -3.55
N SER A 238 5.49 -13.05 -3.86
CA SER A 238 4.75 -12.81 -5.09
C SER A 238 5.67 -12.87 -6.30
N LEU A 239 6.86 -12.28 -6.21
CA LEU A 239 7.90 -12.40 -7.25
C LEU A 239 8.35 -13.85 -7.46
N ALA A 240 8.61 -14.58 -6.37
CA ALA A 240 9.01 -15.97 -6.46
C ALA A 240 7.91 -16.85 -7.08
N GLN A 241 6.64 -16.52 -6.86
CA GLN A 241 5.52 -17.18 -7.56
C GLN A 241 5.53 -16.91 -9.05
N VAL A 242 5.78 -15.67 -9.49
CA VAL A 242 5.91 -15.35 -10.92
C VAL A 242 7.02 -16.19 -11.55
N LEU A 243 8.18 -16.27 -10.91
CA LEU A 243 9.28 -17.12 -11.39
C LEU A 243 8.95 -18.62 -11.42
N VAL A 244 8.05 -19.10 -10.56
CA VAL A 244 7.54 -20.47 -10.61
C VAL A 244 6.58 -20.67 -11.77
N TYR A 245 5.75 -19.66 -12.09
CA TYR A 245 4.87 -19.70 -13.26
C TYR A 245 5.64 -19.64 -14.58
N ASP A 246 6.76 -18.93 -14.61
CA ASP A 246 7.68 -18.88 -15.75
C ASP A 246 8.55 -20.15 -15.88
N ASP A 247 8.31 -21.17 -15.05
CA ASP A 247 9.11 -22.42 -14.97
C ASP A 247 10.61 -22.20 -14.69
N LYS A 248 10.97 -21.03 -14.16
CA LYS A 248 12.36 -20.70 -13.82
C LYS A 248 12.76 -21.21 -12.44
N LEU A 249 11.80 -21.24 -11.51
CA LEU A 249 11.97 -21.75 -10.16
C LEU A 249 10.98 -22.88 -9.87
N GLU A 250 11.40 -23.82 -9.03
CA GLU A 250 10.55 -24.88 -8.50
C GLU A 250 10.42 -24.71 -6.99
N LYS A 251 9.19 -24.85 -6.50
CA LYS A 251 8.88 -24.81 -5.07
C LYS A 251 8.99 -26.21 -4.48
N ILE A 252 9.91 -26.40 -3.53
CA ILE A 252 10.10 -27.69 -2.85
C ILE A 252 9.19 -27.80 -1.63
N ASN A 253 9.24 -26.79 -0.76
CA ASN A 253 8.52 -26.73 0.52
C ASN A 253 7.83 -25.37 0.67
N VAL A 254 7.22 -25.12 1.83
CA VAL A 254 6.79 -23.77 2.21
C VAL A 254 8.02 -22.86 2.20
N ASP A 255 7.98 -21.82 1.39
CA ASP A 255 8.97 -20.73 1.31
C ASP A 255 10.39 -21.16 0.96
N CYS A 256 10.53 -22.32 0.31
CA CYS A 256 11.79 -22.84 -0.18
C CYS A 256 11.73 -23.03 -1.70
N TYR A 257 12.70 -22.43 -2.39
CA TYR A 257 12.77 -22.41 -3.85
C TYR A 257 14.11 -22.96 -4.33
N ARG A 258 14.10 -23.66 -5.47
CA ARG A 258 15.30 -24.04 -6.24
C ARG A 258 15.15 -23.60 -7.69
N ALA A 259 16.25 -23.40 -8.40
CA ALA A 259 16.20 -23.14 -9.84
C ALA A 259 15.91 -24.43 -10.62
N THR A 260 15.13 -24.35 -11.70
CA THR A 260 14.92 -25.47 -12.63
C THR A 260 16.13 -25.63 -13.54
N MET A 261 16.39 -26.85 -14.01
CA MET A 261 17.47 -27.11 -14.96
C MET A 261 17.20 -26.38 -16.29
N GLN A 262 15.94 -26.34 -16.75
CA GLN A 262 15.54 -25.64 -17.97
C GLN A 262 15.97 -24.17 -17.95
N SER A 263 15.77 -23.48 -16.83
CA SER A 263 16.19 -22.08 -16.71
C SER A 263 17.70 -21.86 -16.87
N VAL A 264 18.52 -22.84 -16.46
CA VAL A 264 19.99 -22.79 -16.58
C VAL A 264 20.42 -23.07 -18.02
N VAL A 265 19.70 -23.97 -18.71
CA VAL A 265 19.89 -24.26 -20.14
C VAL A 265 19.61 -23.01 -20.97
N ASP A 266 18.48 -22.35 -20.70
CA ASP A 266 18.07 -21.13 -21.39
C ASP A 266 19.11 -20.00 -21.22
N LEU A 267 19.71 -19.84 -20.03
CA LEU A 267 20.76 -18.84 -19.79
C LEU A 267 22.00 -19.06 -20.64
N LYS A 268 22.42 -20.32 -20.79
CA LYS A 268 23.67 -20.67 -21.46
C LYS A 268 23.52 -20.76 -22.97
N GLU A 269 22.29 -20.67 -23.49
CA GLU A 269 21.96 -20.96 -24.89
C GLU A 269 22.52 -22.33 -25.33
N GLU A 270 22.78 -23.22 -24.37
CA GLU A 270 23.42 -24.51 -24.62
C GLU A 270 22.34 -25.48 -25.08
N ARG A 271 22.36 -25.77 -26.39
CA ARG A 271 21.42 -26.66 -27.09
C ARG A 271 21.43 -28.06 -26.49
N LEU A 272 20.40 -28.41 -25.72
CA LEU A 272 20.14 -29.79 -25.36
C LEU A 272 19.22 -30.37 -26.44
N THR A 273 19.78 -31.22 -27.29
CA THR A 273 19.04 -31.90 -28.37
C THR A 273 18.15 -33.01 -27.80
N GLU A 274 17.09 -32.68 -27.06
CA GLU A 274 16.04 -33.64 -26.67
C GLU A 274 14.68 -32.94 -26.60
N ASP A 275 13.61 -33.72 -26.83
CA ASP A 275 12.20 -33.36 -27.13
C ASP A 275 11.48 -32.32 -26.22
N PHE A 276 12.17 -31.70 -25.27
CA PHE A 276 11.64 -30.70 -24.33
C PHE A 276 12.00 -29.24 -24.70
N CYS A 277 12.74 -29.02 -25.78
CA CYS A 277 13.11 -27.67 -26.24
C CYS A 277 12.02 -27.07 -27.16
N LEU A 278 11.24 -26.14 -26.63
CA LEU A 278 10.17 -25.44 -27.38
C LEU A 278 10.69 -24.43 -28.42
N PHE A 279 11.96 -24.01 -28.28
CA PHE A 279 12.61 -23.02 -29.15
C PHE A 279 13.27 -23.63 -30.40
N ASP A 280 13.24 -24.95 -30.57
CA ASP A 280 13.90 -25.66 -31.67
C ASP A 280 13.04 -25.82 -32.93
N TYR A 281 11.83 -25.23 -32.97
CA TYR A 281 11.04 -25.16 -34.22
C TYR A 281 11.62 -24.11 -35.17
N LEU A 282 12.71 -24.46 -35.84
CA LEU A 282 13.09 -23.82 -37.11
C LEU A 282 12.08 -24.28 -38.17
N GLY A 283 10.99 -23.52 -38.32
CA GLY A 283 10.16 -23.59 -39.52
C GLY A 283 11.06 -23.37 -40.74
N ASN A 284 11.26 -24.42 -41.52
CA ASN A 284 12.23 -24.47 -42.61
C ASN A 284 11.78 -23.53 -43.75
N ALA A 285 12.17 -22.25 -43.68
CA ALA A 285 11.92 -21.28 -44.73
C ALA A 285 12.93 -21.52 -45.88
N ASN A 286 12.50 -22.31 -46.86
CA ASN A 286 13.15 -22.65 -48.14
C ASN A 286 13.99 -23.94 -48.17
N ALA A 287 13.30 -25.07 -48.27
CA ALA A 287 13.83 -26.25 -48.98
C ALA A 287 12.74 -26.82 -49.90
N ALA A 288 12.51 -26.15 -51.03
CA ALA A 288 11.73 -26.71 -52.13
C ALA A 288 12.55 -27.84 -52.78
N GLY A 289 12.45 -29.06 -52.25
CA GLY A 289 13.16 -30.21 -52.82
C GLY A 289 13.41 -31.35 -51.84
N GLY A 290 12.40 -31.79 -51.10
CA GLY A 290 12.48 -32.99 -50.26
C GLY A 290 11.10 -33.30 -49.71
N ASN A 291 10.59 -34.49 -50.01
CA ASN A 291 9.30 -34.95 -49.51
C ASN A 291 9.39 -35.16 -47.99
N GLU A 292 8.95 -34.19 -47.20
CA GLU A 292 8.60 -34.34 -45.78
C GLU A 292 7.69 -33.15 -45.41
N LEU A 293 6.38 -33.40 -45.46
CA LEU A 293 5.30 -32.45 -45.18
C LEU A 293 4.68 -32.74 -43.80
N ASP A 294 5.48 -32.91 -42.75
CA ASP A 294 4.92 -33.27 -41.43
C ASP A 294 4.75 -32.08 -40.46
N ASP A 295 5.32 -30.90 -40.73
CA ASP A 295 5.22 -29.75 -39.79
C ASP A 295 4.19 -28.66 -40.19
N ILE A 296 3.50 -28.80 -41.31
CA ILE A 296 2.46 -27.82 -41.76
C ILE A 296 1.04 -28.35 -41.47
N VAL A 297 0.89 -29.38 -40.63
CA VAL A 297 -0.43 -30.01 -40.35
C VAL A 297 -0.99 -29.60 -38.99
N TYR A 298 -0.72 -28.38 -38.49
CA TYR A 298 -1.24 -27.97 -37.18
C TYR A 298 -2.57 -27.23 -37.20
N PHE A 299 -2.95 -26.62 -38.31
CA PHE A 299 -4.27 -26.02 -38.49
C PHE A 299 -4.67 -26.06 -39.97
N ASP A 300 -4.90 -27.25 -40.53
CA ASP A 300 -5.76 -27.29 -41.71
C ASP A 300 -7.13 -26.77 -41.26
N GLU A 301 -7.47 -25.58 -41.75
CA GLU A 301 -8.81 -25.02 -41.64
C GLU A 301 -9.78 -26.13 -42.06
N ARG A 302 -10.63 -26.57 -41.13
CA ARG A 302 -11.83 -27.31 -41.51
C ARG A 302 -12.69 -26.36 -42.34
N VAL A 303 -12.45 -26.36 -43.64
CA VAL A 303 -13.36 -25.81 -44.64
C VAL A 303 -14.66 -26.59 -44.51
N LEU A 304 -15.72 -25.90 -44.08
CA LEU A 304 -17.10 -26.37 -44.13
C LEU A 304 -17.55 -26.56 -45.57
#